data_AF-A0A067PEJ1-F1
#
_entry.id   AF-A0A067PEJ1-F1
#
_cell.length_a   1.000
_cell.length_b   1.000
_cell.length_c   1.000
_cell.angle_alpha   90.00
_cell.angle_beta   90.00
_cell.angle_gamma   90.00
#
_symmetry.space_group_name_H-M   'P 1'
#
loop_
_entity.id
_entity.type
_entity.pdbx_description
1 polymer ?
#
loop_
_entity_poly.entity_id
_entity_poly.type
_entity_poly.pdbx_seq_one_letter_code
_entity_poly.pdbx_strand_id
1 'polypeptide(L)'
;MALKVQLGRIPVDWVIDPTLVDLAQFRHNVCSSYENDSSLGFLNDTVEFIRDRPFGRVFQAAERGSAEDCLDVGNRTFIGYGTQRDQDRALEYWKRLVDSSHLRHPSTPVSNSIRAQAHSCISNYWFDRRIVSNIEGWNIDSLYRSASNANTAASLGLIAPCVLAVADAAEKAGLRRPEDNRFAGLCTKRFQILRSLWEASDKHKREISEAKRTRDRKVEKTPLAYVCAALGCGIEGTKKAALSRCGGKCPVDKKPSYCSKECQIRVRYMFPLLCSVTR
;
A
#
# COMPACT_ATOMS: atom_id res chain seq x y z
N MET A 1 8.63 5.15 6.86
CA MET A 1 9.10 4.60 5.57
C MET A 1 7.86 4.19 4.78
N ALA A 2 7.35 5.09 3.93
CA ALA A 2 6.15 4.82 3.14
C ALA A 2 6.41 3.68 2.15
N LEU A 3 5.49 2.71 2.08
CA LEU A 3 5.44 1.71 1.01
C LEU A 3 5.31 2.47 -0.32
N LYS A 4 6.42 2.58 -1.07
CA LYS A 4 6.41 3.13 -2.43
C LYS A 4 5.87 2.05 -3.36
N VAL A 5 4.72 2.31 -3.97
CA VAL A 5 4.20 1.47 -5.07
C VAL A 5 5.17 1.59 -6.24
N GLN A 6 5.55 0.46 -6.84
CA GLN A 6 6.33 0.47 -8.09
C GLN A 6 5.39 0.89 -9.24
N LEU A 7 5.36 2.18 -9.51
CA LEU A 7 4.60 2.75 -10.63
C LEU A 7 5.33 2.50 -11.95
N GLY A 8 4.57 2.39 -13.05
CA GLY A 8 5.11 2.33 -14.41
C GLY A 8 5.83 3.64 -14.81
N ARG A 9 6.02 3.90 -16.11
CA ARG A 9 6.56 5.19 -16.55
C ARG A 9 5.66 6.32 -16.05
N ILE A 10 6.18 7.10 -15.10
CA ILE A 10 5.53 8.27 -14.53
C ILE A 10 5.38 9.32 -15.66
N PRO A 11 4.20 9.93 -15.83
CA PRO A 11 4.01 11.02 -16.79
C PRO A 11 5.03 12.14 -16.57
N VAL A 12 5.56 12.72 -17.65
CA VAL A 12 6.65 13.72 -17.59
C VAL A 12 6.21 14.98 -16.81
N ASP A 13 4.93 15.33 -16.87
CA ASP A 13 4.32 16.45 -16.17
C ASP A 13 4.20 16.25 -14.65
N TRP A 14 4.40 15.03 -14.14
CA TRP A 14 4.42 14.74 -12.70
C TRP A 14 5.80 14.90 -12.09
N VAL A 15 6.84 14.75 -12.90
CA VAL A 15 8.24 14.95 -12.50
C VAL A 15 8.48 16.39 -12.05
N ILE A 16 7.61 17.31 -12.47
CA ILE A 16 7.69 18.74 -12.16
C ILE A 16 7.39 19.03 -10.68
N ASP A 17 6.57 18.21 -10.01
CA ASP A 17 6.26 18.39 -8.58
C ASP A 17 6.23 17.05 -7.81
N PRO A 18 7.36 16.63 -7.21
CA PRO A 18 7.43 15.37 -6.47
C PRO A 18 6.52 15.37 -5.22
N THR A 19 6.21 16.53 -4.64
CA THR A 19 5.39 16.61 -3.43
C THR A 19 3.91 16.31 -3.69
N LEU A 20 3.45 16.61 -4.92
CA LEU A 20 2.12 16.25 -5.38
C LEU A 20 1.94 14.73 -5.52
N VAL A 21 2.93 14.05 -6.09
CA VAL A 21 2.94 12.58 -6.22
C VAL A 21 3.02 11.93 -4.83
N ASP A 22 3.86 12.46 -3.94
CA ASP A 22 3.95 12.00 -2.56
C ASP A 22 2.61 12.16 -1.81
N LEU A 23 1.89 13.26 -2.03
CA LEU A 23 0.55 13.45 -1.45
C LEU A 23 -0.48 12.48 -2.02
N ALA A 24 -0.50 12.25 -3.33
CA ALA A 24 -1.40 11.29 -3.94
C ALA A 24 -1.15 9.86 -3.42
N GLN A 25 0.12 9.45 -3.34
CA GLN A 25 0.51 8.16 -2.77
C GLN A 25 0.16 8.06 -1.28
N PHE A 26 0.39 9.13 -0.52
CA PHE A 26 -0.01 9.19 0.88
C PHE A 26 -1.52 8.98 1.02
N ARG A 27 -2.34 9.74 0.29
CA ARG A 27 -3.82 9.60 0.28
C ARG A 27 -4.26 8.20 -0.10
N HIS A 28 -3.62 7.55 -1.09
CA HIS A 28 -3.89 6.15 -1.38
C HIS A 28 -3.62 5.25 -0.16
N ASN A 29 -2.45 5.42 0.47
CA ASN A 29 -2.02 4.58 1.58
C ASN A 29 -2.88 4.72 2.85
N VAL A 30 -3.46 5.91 3.11
CA VAL A 30 -4.20 6.20 4.34
C VAL A 30 -5.70 6.42 4.15
N CYS A 31 -6.18 6.82 2.98
CA CYS A 31 -7.58 7.21 2.76
C CYS A 31 -8.37 6.25 1.85
N SER A 32 -7.71 5.30 1.19
CA SER A 32 -8.33 4.36 0.26
C SER A 32 -8.33 2.94 0.81
N SER A 33 -9.36 2.15 0.49
CA SER A 33 -9.35 0.71 0.78
C SER A 33 -8.21 0.03 0.02
N TYR A 34 -7.58 -1.01 0.61
CA TYR A 34 -6.58 -1.83 -0.07
C TYR A 34 -7.13 -2.56 -1.30
N GLU A 35 -8.45 -2.72 -1.37
CA GLU A 35 -9.15 -3.33 -2.51
C GLU A 35 -9.19 -2.38 -3.72
N ASN A 36 -9.00 -1.07 -3.50
CA ASN A 36 -8.93 -0.10 -4.60
C ASN A 36 -7.58 -0.25 -5.30
N ASP A 37 -7.61 -0.42 -6.63
CA ASP A 37 -6.42 -0.58 -7.44
C ASP A 37 -5.51 0.66 -7.34
N SER A 38 -4.27 0.48 -6.87
CA SER A 38 -3.20 1.49 -6.92
C SER A 38 -2.70 1.79 -8.35
N SER A 39 -3.55 1.58 -9.34
CA SER A 39 -3.24 1.78 -10.75
C SER A 39 -2.82 3.23 -11.01
N LEU A 40 -2.04 3.40 -12.09
CA LEU A 40 -1.69 4.74 -12.59
C LEU A 40 -2.95 5.60 -12.83
N GLY A 41 -4.06 5.01 -13.27
CA GLY A 41 -5.32 5.73 -13.47
C GLY A 41 -5.85 6.35 -12.16
N PHE A 42 -5.88 5.58 -11.08
CA PHE A 42 -6.32 6.08 -9.77
C PHE A 42 -5.45 7.24 -9.26
N LEU A 43 -4.13 7.14 -9.44
CA LEU A 43 -3.23 8.20 -9.06
C LEU A 43 -3.41 9.45 -9.95
N ASN A 44 -3.70 9.28 -11.24
CA ASN A 44 -4.00 10.39 -12.14
C ASN A 44 -5.23 11.18 -11.66
N ASP A 45 -6.34 10.49 -11.39
CA ASP A 45 -7.56 11.13 -10.91
C ASP A 45 -7.32 11.87 -9.59
N THR A 46 -6.51 11.27 -8.70
CA THR A 46 -6.14 11.88 -7.41
C THR A 46 -5.29 13.13 -7.60
N VAL A 47 -4.32 13.10 -8.52
CA VAL A 47 -3.44 14.24 -8.83
C VAL A 47 -4.24 15.40 -9.41
N GLU A 48 -5.14 15.13 -10.35
CA GLU A 48 -6.03 16.15 -10.93
C GLU A 48 -6.92 16.78 -9.85
N PHE A 49 -7.56 15.96 -9.03
CA PHE A 49 -8.37 16.43 -7.90
C PHE A 49 -7.58 17.34 -6.92
N ILE A 50 -6.32 17.01 -6.63
CA ILE A 50 -5.48 17.82 -5.74
C ILE A 50 -5.12 19.17 -6.40
N ARG A 51 -4.79 19.16 -7.70
CA ARG A 51 -4.43 20.36 -8.48
C ARG A 51 -5.58 21.36 -8.54
N ASP A 52 -6.80 20.88 -8.73
CA ASP A 52 -8.00 21.73 -8.83
C ASP A 52 -8.43 22.36 -7.49
N ARG A 53 -7.81 21.94 -6.38
CA ARG A 53 -8.07 22.45 -5.04
C ARG A 53 -6.82 23.14 -4.48
N PRO A 54 -6.63 24.45 -4.68
CA PRO A 54 -5.50 25.17 -4.12
C PRO A 54 -5.56 25.20 -2.59
N PHE A 55 -4.41 25.10 -1.93
CA PHE A 55 -4.32 24.98 -0.46
C PHE A 55 -5.09 26.08 0.27
N GLY A 56 -4.99 27.34 -0.17
CA GLY A 56 -5.69 28.46 0.49
C GLY A 56 -7.22 28.28 0.55
N ARG A 57 -7.84 27.70 -0.49
CA ARG A 57 -9.28 27.42 -0.52
C ARG A 57 -9.65 26.28 0.44
N VAL A 58 -8.88 25.20 0.40
CA VAL A 58 -9.05 24.04 1.30
C VAL A 58 -8.87 24.48 2.76
N PHE A 59 -7.84 25.26 3.05
CA PHE A 59 -7.58 25.80 4.38
C PHE A 59 -8.74 26.65 4.91
N GLN A 60 -9.24 27.60 4.11
CA GLN A 60 -10.38 28.42 4.53
C GLN A 60 -11.65 27.59 4.80
N ALA A 61 -11.91 26.55 3.99
CA ALA A 61 -13.05 25.67 4.19
C ALA A 61 -12.88 24.81 5.46
N ALA A 62 -11.68 24.30 5.73
CA ALA A 62 -11.36 23.58 6.96
C ALA A 62 -11.58 24.45 8.21
N GLU A 63 -11.12 25.70 8.19
CA GLU A 63 -11.30 26.64 9.31
C GLU A 63 -12.77 27.06 9.50
N ARG A 64 -13.62 26.89 8.48
CA ARG A 64 -15.09 27.04 8.58
C ARG A 64 -15.79 25.76 9.05
N GLY A 65 -15.06 24.69 9.35
CA GLY A 65 -15.61 23.45 9.91
C GLY A 65 -15.89 22.34 8.88
N SER A 66 -15.44 22.47 7.62
CA SER A 66 -15.53 21.37 6.65
C SER A 66 -14.65 20.20 7.09
N ALA A 67 -15.27 19.07 7.43
CA ALA A 67 -14.55 17.88 7.89
C ALA A 67 -13.64 17.27 6.81
N GLU A 68 -14.08 17.28 5.54
CA GLU A 68 -13.30 16.79 4.41
C GLU A 68 -12.07 17.67 4.16
N ASP A 69 -12.26 18.99 4.15
CA ASP A 69 -11.14 19.92 3.99
C ASP A 69 -10.20 19.88 5.20
N CYS A 70 -10.71 19.67 6.41
CA CYS A 70 -9.88 19.48 7.61
C CYS A 70 -8.97 18.26 7.48
N LEU A 71 -9.48 17.16 6.92
CA LEU A 71 -8.68 15.98 6.59
C LEU A 71 -7.61 16.31 5.52
N ASP A 72 -7.99 17.04 4.46
CA ASP A 72 -7.08 17.39 3.37
C ASP A 72 -5.99 18.39 3.81
N VAL A 73 -6.30 19.35 4.68
CA VAL A 73 -5.29 20.21 5.31
C VAL A 73 -4.28 19.39 6.10
N GLY A 74 -4.75 18.42 6.91
CA GLY A 74 -3.85 17.51 7.62
C GLY A 74 -2.92 16.76 6.68
N ASN A 75 -3.45 16.20 5.59
CA ASN A 75 -2.66 15.46 4.60
C ASN A 75 -1.63 16.34 3.89
N ARG A 76 -2.04 17.53 3.43
CA ARG A 76 -1.16 18.51 2.77
C ARG A 76 -0.07 19.02 3.70
N THR A 77 -0.40 19.28 4.96
CA THR A 77 0.56 19.75 5.98
C THR A 77 1.55 18.63 6.36
N PHE A 78 1.11 17.37 6.41
CA PHE A 78 1.99 16.24 6.70
C PHE A 78 3.08 16.02 5.63
N ILE A 79 2.71 16.24 4.36
CA ILE A 79 3.59 16.08 3.20
C ILE A 79 4.37 17.37 2.87
N GLY A 80 3.76 18.54 3.05
CA GLY A 80 4.31 19.84 2.65
C GLY A 80 3.85 20.33 1.28
N TYR A 81 2.65 19.96 0.82
CA TYR A 81 2.12 20.40 -0.48
C TYR A 81 1.24 21.65 -0.34
N GLY A 82 1.66 22.76 -0.95
CA GLY A 82 0.97 24.05 -0.85
C GLY A 82 1.09 24.75 0.51
N THR A 83 1.88 24.19 1.43
CA THR A 83 2.18 24.71 2.78
C THR A 83 3.53 24.17 3.25
N GLN A 84 4.12 24.75 4.30
CA GLN A 84 5.28 24.16 4.96
C GLN A 84 4.92 22.81 5.58
N ARG A 85 5.83 21.84 5.46
CA ARG A 85 5.69 20.52 6.07
C ARG A 85 5.76 20.61 7.59
N ASP A 86 4.71 20.14 8.27
CA ASP A 86 4.60 20.09 9.72
C ASP A 86 3.72 18.91 10.14
N GLN A 87 4.37 17.82 10.57
CA GLN A 87 3.67 16.57 10.88
C GLN A 87 2.88 16.64 12.19
N ASP A 88 3.34 17.45 13.15
CA ASP A 88 2.67 17.57 14.45
C ASP A 88 1.41 18.43 14.29
N ARG A 89 1.48 19.50 13.49
CA ARG A 89 0.29 20.26 13.11
C ARG A 89 -0.70 19.43 12.29
N ALA A 90 -0.22 18.55 11.40
CA ALA A 90 -1.09 17.63 10.69
C ALA A 90 -1.85 16.70 11.64
N LEU A 91 -1.18 16.17 12.67
CA LEU A 91 -1.82 15.36 13.71
C LEU A 91 -2.95 16.13 14.40
N GLU A 92 -2.74 17.40 14.72
CA GLU A 92 -3.78 18.24 15.34
C GLU A 92 -5.01 18.41 14.43
N TYR A 93 -4.85 18.52 13.10
CA TYR A 93 -5.98 18.55 12.18
C TYR A 93 -6.77 17.23 12.16
N TRP A 94 -6.10 16.08 12.21
CA TRP A 94 -6.80 14.80 12.24
C TRP A 94 -7.48 14.54 13.59
N LYS A 95 -6.90 15.00 14.71
CA LYS A 95 -7.53 14.92 16.04
C LYS A 95 -8.86 15.66 16.11
N ARG A 96 -8.98 16.83 15.44
CA ARG A 96 -10.27 17.56 15.31
C ARG A 96 -11.41 16.68 14.81
N LEU A 97 -11.11 15.66 14.00
CA LEU A 97 -12.10 14.81 13.35
C LEU A 97 -12.49 13.57 14.16
N VAL A 98 -11.68 13.19 15.15
CA VAL A 98 -11.86 11.93 15.90
C VAL A 98 -12.15 12.15 17.39
N ASP A 99 -11.79 13.31 17.93
CA ASP A 99 -11.99 13.67 19.32
C ASP A 99 -13.07 14.75 19.45
N SER A 100 -14.27 14.34 19.91
CA SER A 100 -15.41 15.24 20.10
C SER A 100 -15.18 16.29 21.19
N SER A 101 -14.17 16.12 22.05
CA SER A 101 -13.79 17.10 23.06
C SER A 101 -12.81 18.15 22.55
N HIS A 102 -12.29 17.97 21.33
CA HIS A 102 -11.32 18.88 20.74
C HIS A 102 -11.96 20.26 20.45
N LEU A 103 -11.29 21.35 20.87
CA LEU A 103 -11.80 22.73 20.77
C LEU A 103 -12.26 23.14 19.36
N ARG A 104 -11.59 22.60 18.34
CA ARG A 104 -11.85 22.83 16.91
C ARG A 104 -12.60 21.66 16.23
N HIS A 105 -13.27 20.80 16.99
CA HIS A 105 -14.10 19.74 16.41
C HIS A 105 -15.23 20.37 15.57
N PRO A 106 -15.55 19.84 14.37
CA PRO A 106 -16.64 20.34 13.55
C PRO A 106 -17.99 20.36 14.30
N SER A 107 -18.77 21.42 14.13
CA SER A 107 -20.12 21.48 14.70
C SER A 107 -21.09 20.52 14.01
N THR A 108 -20.85 20.22 12.73
CA THR A 108 -21.59 19.22 11.96
C THR A 108 -21.08 17.80 12.25
N PRO A 109 -21.95 16.78 12.29
CA PRO A 109 -21.53 15.40 12.47
C PRO A 109 -20.49 14.95 11.44
N VAL A 110 -19.37 14.41 11.90
CA VAL A 110 -18.32 13.86 11.03
C VAL A 110 -18.73 12.44 10.60
N SER A 111 -18.76 12.18 9.30
CA SER A 111 -19.13 10.87 8.77
C SER A 111 -18.14 9.77 9.20
N ASN A 112 -18.61 8.52 9.29
CA ASN A 112 -17.76 7.38 9.62
C ASN A 112 -16.60 7.22 8.63
N SER A 113 -16.83 7.51 7.34
CA SER A 113 -15.78 7.47 6.31
C SER A 113 -14.64 8.45 6.62
N ILE A 114 -14.96 9.73 6.89
CA ILE A 114 -13.94 10.74 7.23
C ILE A 114 -13.25 10.40 8.55
N ARG A 115 -13.99 9.92 9.56
CA ARG A 115 -13.39 9.47 10.83
C ARG A 115 -12.43 8.30 10.63
N ALA A 116 -12.80 7.33 9.79
CA ALA A 116 -11.96 6.17 9.49
C ALA A 116 -10.66 6.61 8.80
N GLN A 117 -10.75 7.52 7.82
CA GLN A 117 -9.60 8.09 7.15
C GLN A 117 -8.71 8.88 8.12
N ALA A 118 -9.28 9.69 9.02
CA ALA A 118 -8.53 10.42 10.03
C ALA A 118 -7.78 9.48 10.99
N HIS A 119 -8.44 8.43 11.51
CA HIS A 119 -7.78 7.40 12.30
C HIS A 119 -6.65 6.71 11.52
N SER A 120 -6.86 6.40 10.25
CA SER A 120 -5.83 5.82 9.38
C SER A 120 -4.61 6.75 9.21
N CYS A 121 -4.83 8.06 9.06
CA CYS A 121 -3.76 9.06 9.02
C CYS A 121 -2.97 9.12 10.35
N ILE A 122 -3.67 9.16 11.48
CA ILE A 122 -3.08 9.14 12.82
C ILE A 122 -2.28 7.84 13.03
N SER A 123 -2.81 6.71 12.53
CA SER A 123 -2.12 5.43 12.57
C SER A 123 -0.78 5.50 11.85
N ASN A 124 -0.75 6.04 10.62
CA ASN A 124 0.48 6.21 9.85
C ASN A 124 1.49 7.15 10.56
N TYR A 125 1.01 8.25 11.13
CA TYR A 125 1.85 9.20 11.89
C TYR A 125 2.61 8.52 13.03
N TRP A 126 1.93 7.68 13.83
CA TRP A 126 2.56 6.94 14.93
C TRP A 126 3.37 5.77 14.43
N PHE A 127 3.00 5.17 13.29
CA PHE A 127 3.72 4.06 12.71
C PHE A 127 5.14 4.46 12.35
N ASP A 128 5.34 5.62 11.73
CA ASP A 128 6.68 6.11 11.38
C ASP A 128 7.55 6.38 12.62
N ARG A 129 6.93 6.77 13.75
CA ARG A 129 7.61 7.01 15.04
C ARG A 129 7.89 5.74 15.84
N ARG A 130 7.49 4.55 15.35
CA ARG A 130 7.78 3.29 16.03
C ARG A 130 9.29 2.94 16.01
N ILE A 131 10.04 3.46 15.04
CA ILE A 131 11.47 3.18 14.90
C ILE A 131 12.23 4.30 15.62
N VAL A 132 12.99 3.97 16.65
CA VAL A 132 13.80 4.94 17.40
C VAL A 132 15.27 4.70 17.05
N SER A 133 15.87 5.63 16.30
CA SER A 133 17.30 5.62 15.89
C SER A 133 17.72 4.45 14.99
N ASN A 134 19.00 4.41 14.61
CA ASN A 134 19.61 3.36 13.77
C ASN A 134 19.84 2.03 14.51
N ILE A 135 19.63 2.01 15.83
CA ILE A 135 19.68 0.81 16.66
C ILE A 135 18.25 0.28 16.68
N GLU A 136 18.06 -1.04 16.64
CA GLU A 136 16.78 -1.75 16.46
C GLU A 136 15.71 -1.53 17.56
N GLY A 137 15.75 -0.40 18.28
CA GLY A 137 14.79 0.01 19.29
C GLY A 137 13.42 0.34 18.70
N TRP A 138 12.41 -0.40 19.13
CA TRP A 138 11.02 -0.12 18.81
C TRP A 138 10.39 0.72 19.93
N ASN A 139 9.78 1.85 19.57
CA ASN A 139 8.83 2.53 20.43
C ASN A 139 7.50 1.79 20.37
N ILE A 140 7.33 0.84 21.30
CA ILE A 140 6.13 0.00 21.39
C ILE A 140 4.87 0.83 21.65
N ASP A 141 4.97 1.94 22.38
CA ASP A 141 3.82 2.81 22.62
C ASP A 141 3.37 3.52 21.34
N SER A 142 4.30 3.98 20.51
CA SER A 142 3.98 4.50 19.18
C SER A 142 3.36 3.43 18.30
N LEU A 143 3.89 2.19 18.30
CA LEU A 143 3.27 1.09 17.57
C LEU A 143 1.87 0.76 18.10
N TYR A 144 1.66 0.78 19.41
CA TYR A 144 0.34 0.54 20.00
C TYR A 144 -0.65 1.63 19.62
N ARG A 145 -0.27 2.91 19.71
CA ARG A 145 -1.10 4.04 19.25
C ARG A 145 -1.45 3.89 17.77
N SER A 146 -0.48 3.48 16.96
CA SER A 146 -0.69 3.18 15.55
C SER A 146 -1.70 2.05 15.34
N ALA A 147 -1.52 0.91 16.02
CA ALA A 147 -2.38 -0.26 15.93
C ALA A 147 -3.80 0.00 16.46
N SER A 148 -3.94 0.76 17.54
CA SER A 148 -5.22 1.16 18.10
C SER A 148 -6.01 2.03 17.11
N ASN A 149 -5.36 3.02 16.48
CA ASN A 149 -6.01 3.83 15.44
C ASN A 149 -6.32 3.01 14.18
N ALA A 150 -5.44 2.10 13.77
CA ALA A 150 -5.68 1.18 12.65
C ALA A 150 -6.90 0.28 12.93
N ASN A 151 -7.03 -0.23 14.16
CA ASN A 151 -8.18 -1.00 14.60
C ASN A 151 -9.47 -0.18 14.51
N THR A 152 -9.45 1.08 14.96
CA THR A 152 -10.64 1.94 14.86
C THR A 152 -10.99 2.25 13.42
N ALA A 153 -10.01 2.54 12.54
CA ALA A 153 -10.24 2.72 11.12
C ALA A 153 -10.92 1.48 10.48
N ALA A 154 -10.40 0.27 10.79
CA ALA A 154 -11.00 -0.99 10.35
C ALA A 154 -12.43 -1.18 10.88
N SER A 155 -12.68 -0.87 12.15
CA SER A 155 -14.02 -0.96 12.77
C SER A 155 -15.04 0.00 12.14
N LEU A 156 -14.58 1.11 11.57
CA LEU A 156 -15.40 2.08 10.84
C LEU A 156 -15.54 1.74 9.34
N GLY A 157 -14.98 0.60 8.90
CA GLY A 157 -15.11 0.09 7.54
C GLY A 157 -14.00 0.46 6.57
N LEU A 158 -12.89 1.08 7.03
CA LEU A 158 -11.74 1.38 6.19
C LEU A 158 -10.56 0.44 6.50
N ILE A 159 -10.21 -0.41 5.53
CA ILE A 159 -8.98 -1.20 5.58
C ILE A 159 -8.00 -0.60 4.57
N ALA A 160 -7.23 0.40 5.00
CA ALA A 160 -6.23 1.03 4.13
C ALA A 160 -4.92 0.24 4.08
N PRO A 161 -4.05 0.42 3.06
CA PRO A 161 -2.73 -0.20 3.02
C PRO A 161 -1.91 0.01 4.29
N CYS A 162 -1.98 1.19 4.93
CA CYS A 162 -1.27 1.43 6.19
C CYS A 162 -1.81 0.58 7.35
N VAL A 163 -3.11 0.28 7.40
CA VAL A 163 -3.74 -0.58 8.42
C VAL A 163 -3.14 -1.98 8.36
N LEU A 164 -3.00 -2.53 7.15
CA LEU A 164 -2.39 -3.84 6.92
C LEU A 164 -0.90 -3.86 7.25
N ALA A 165 -0.17 -2.79 6.90
CA ALA A 165 1.25 -2.65 7.24
C ALA A 165 1.50 -2.61 8.75
N VAL A 166 0.62 -1.95 9.50
CA VAL A 166 0.67 -1.89 10.97
C VAL A 166 0.41 -3.26 11.58
N ALA A 167 -0.60 -3.99 11.09
CA ALA A 167 -0.90 -5.34 11.54
C ALA A 167 0.27 -6.30 11.28
N ASP A 168 0.85 -6.27 10.06
CA ASP A 168 2.00 -7.09 9.70
C ASP A 168 3.23 -6.80 10.57
N ALA A 169 3.53 -5.52 10.83
CA ALA A 169 4.63 -5.14 11.70
C ALA A 169 4.43 -5.60 13.14
N ALA A 170 3.24 -5.42 13.71
CA ALA A 170 2.92 -5.85 15.07
C ALA A 170 2.94 -7.38 15.20
N GLU A 171 2.47 -8.11 14.19
CA GLU A 171 2.49 -9.58 14.18
C GLU A 171 3.92 -10.12 14.02
N LYS A 172 4.73 -9.55 13.11
CA LYS A 172 6.16 -9.91 12.97
C LYS A 172 6.94 -9.64 14.24
N ALA A 173 6.53 -8.66 15.03
CA ALA A 173 7.12 -8.35 16.32
C ALA A 173 6.63 -9.25 17.46
N GLY A 174 5.69 -10.18 17.17
CA GLY A 174 5.15 -11.11 18.16
C GLY A 174 4.12 -10.49 19.11
N LEU A 175 3.59 -9.30 18.78
CA LEU A 175 2.71 -8.57 19.71
C LEU A 175 1.28 -9.07 19.66
N ARG A 176 0.91 -9.84 18.63
CA ARG A 176 -0.42 -10.43 18.52
C ARG A 176 -0.66 -11.56 19.52
N ARG A 177 0.36 -12.38 19.78
CA ARG A 177 0.28 -13.59 20.61
C ARG A 177 1.40 -13.60 21.66
N PRO A 178 1.11 -13.82 22.95
CA PRO A 178 2.12 -13.84 24.01
C PRO A 178 3.33 -14.74 23.71
N GLU A 179 3.08 -15.91 23.14
CA GLU A 179 4.08 -16.94 22.83
C GLU A 179 5.09 -16.51 21.75
N ASP A 180 4.71 -15.56 20.89
CA ASP A 180 5.56 -15.07 19.79
C ASP A 180 6.34 -13.80 20.19
N ASN A 181 6.10 -13.26 21.39
CA ASN A 181 6.56 -11.94 21.79
C ASN A 181 8.09 -11.83 21.80
N ARG A 182 8.62 -10.96 20.94
CA ARG A 182 10.06 -10.71 20.82
C ARG A 182 10.62 -9.75 21.87
N PHE A 183 9.76 -9.10 22.65
CA PHE A 183 10.15 -8.14 23.68
C PHE A 183 9.92 -8.71 25.08
N ALA A 184 10.99 -9.24 25.69
CA ALA A 184 10.95 -9.77 27.04
C ALA A 184 10.40 -8.73 28.04
N GLY A 185 9.49 -9.16 28.91
CA GLY A 185 8.87 -8.29 29.94
C GLY A 185 7.76 -7.36 29.42
N LEU A 186 7.52 -7.27 28.10
CA LEU A 186 6.45 -6.46 27.56
C LEU A 186 5.10 -7.20 27.61
N CYS A 187 4.08 -6.55 28.17
CA CYS A 187 2.72 -7.06 28.15
C CYS A 187 2.06 -6.86 26.76
N THR A 188 1.71 -7.97 26.09
CA THR A 188 1.05 -7.94 24.77
C THR A 188 -0.48 -7.84 24.83
N LYS A 189 -1.09 -7.87 26.03
CA LYS A 189 -2.56 -7.88 26.21
C LYS A 189 -3.27 -6.75 25.46
N ARG A 190 -2.66 -5.55 25.43
CA ARG A 190 -3.21 -4.39 24.73
C ARG A 190 -3.32 -4.57 23.21
N PHE A 191 -2.44 -5.38 22.61
CA PHE A 191 -2.52 -5.70 21.18
C PHE A 191 -3.54 -6.79 20.89
N GLN A 192 -3.73 -7.74 21.80
CA GLN A 192 -4.67 -8.86 21.63
C GLN A 192 -6.13 -8.41 21.47
N ILE A 193 -6.51 -7.29 22.10
CA ILE A 193 -7.88 -6.76 22.06
C ILE A 193 -8.24 -6.03 20.75
N LEU A 194 -7.28 -5.84 19.83
CA LEU A 194 -7.45 -5.12 18.57
C LEU A 194 -8.13 -6.01 17.50
N ARG A 195 -9.37 -6.45 17.79
CA ARG A 195 -10.10 -7.47 16.99
C ARG A 195 -10.24 -7.10 15.52
N SER A 196 -10.74 -5.90 15.22
CA SER A 196 -10.98 -5.46 13.84
C SER A 196 -9.70 -5.36 13.01
N LEU A 197 -8.57 -4.98 13.64
CA LEU A 197 -7.26 -5.00 12.98
C LEU A 197 -6.85 -6.42 12.58
N TRP A 198 -7.00 -7.37 13.50
CA TRP A 198 -6.60 -8.77 13.27
C TRP A 198 -7.51 -9.47 12.27
N GLU A 199 -8.82 -9.22 12.33
CA GLU A 199 -9.78 -9.74 11.35
C GLU A 199 -9.46 -9.26 9.93
N ALA A 200 -9.14 -7.97 9.77
CA ALA A 200 -8.74 -7.40 8.49
C ALA A 200 -7.43 -8.04 7.98
N SER A 201 -6.41 -8.18 8.84
CA SER A 201 -5.14 -8.82 8.49
C SER A 201 -5.33 -10.29 8.06
N ASP A 202 -6.12 -11.06 8.81
CA ASP A 202 -6.38 -12.47 8.50
C ASP A 202 -7.16 -12.63 7.19
N LYS A 203 -8.16 -11.77 6.95
CA LYS A 203 -8.88 -11.74 5.67
C LYS A 203 -7.92 -11.49 4.50
N HIS A 204 -7.09 -10.45 4.60
CA HIS A 204 -6.13 -10.10 3.57
C HIS A 204 -5.10 -11.21 3.29
N LYS A 205 -4.59 -11.87 4.35
CA LYS A 205 -3.68 -13.02 4.22
C LYS A 205 -4.33 -14.21 3.52
N ARG A 206 -5.61 -14.50 3.81
CA ARG A 206 -6.37 -15.54 3.11
C ARG A 206 -6.48 -15.21 1.62
N GLU A 207 -6.89 -13.99 1.28
CA GLU A 207 -7.00 -13.52 -0.11
C GLU A 207 -5.67 -13.66 -0.87
N ILE A 208 -4.55 -13.21 -0.28
CA ILE A 208 -3.21 -13.38 -0.87
C ILE A 208 -2.88 -14.86 -1.06
N SER A 209 -3.16 -15.72 -0.07
CA SER A 209 -2.86 -17.15 -0.14
C SER A 209 -3.68 -17.86 -1.21
N GLU A 210 -4.95 -17.49 -1.38
CA GLU A 210 -5.85 -18.05 -2.40
C GLU A 210 -5.48 -17.58 -3.80
N ALA A 211 -5.14 -16.29 -3.95
CA ALA A 211 -4.61 -15.73 -5.19
C ALA A 211 -3.30 -16.43 -5.60
N LYS A 212 -2.40 -16.67 -4.62
CA LYS A 212 -1.16 -17.42 -4.83
C LYS A 212 -1.43 -18.85 -5.27
N ARG A 213 -2.27 -19.60 -4.54
CA ARG A 213 -2.65 -20.99 -4.92
C ARG A 213 -3.25 -21.06 -6.32
N THR A 214 -4.13 -20.10 -6.65
CA THR A 214 -4.75 -20.01 -7.98
C THR A 214 -3.71 -19.75 -9.07
N ARG A 215 -2.73 -18.88 -8.80
CA ARG A 215 -1.59 -18.64 -9.70
C ARG A 215 -0.74 -19.90 -9.83
N ASP A 216 -0.32 -20.51 -8.73
CA ASP A 216 0.55 -21.69 -8.73
C ASP A 216 -0.08 -22.84 -9.53
N ARG A 217 -1.38 -23.07 -9.39
CA ARG A 217 -2.13 -24.05 -10.21
C ARG A 217 -2.14 -23.70 -11.71
N LYS A 218 -2.16 -22.41 -12.08
CA LYS A 218 -2.06 -21.98 -13.48
C LYS A 218 -0.65 -22.18 -14.04
N VAL A 219 0.37 -21.93 -13.21
CA VAL A 219 1.78 -22.14 -13.57
C VAL A 219 2.06 -23.63 -13.74
N GLU A 220 1.63 -24.48 -12.81
CA GLU A 220 1.81 -25.94 -12.87
C GLU A 220 1.17 -26.56 -14.11
N LYS A 221 -0.04 -26.12 -14.48
CA LYS A 221 -0.74 -26.60 -15.70
C LYS A 221 -0.08 -26.16 -17.00
N THR A 222 0.66 -25.04 -17.01
CA THR A 222 1.24 -24.50 -18.25
C THR A 222 2.55 -23.74 -17.95
N PRO A 223 3.61 -24.44 -17.50
CA PRO A 223 4.81 -23.79 -16.97
C PRO A 223 5.51 -22.93 -18.03
N LEU A 224 5.53 -23.41 -19.28
CA LEU A 224 6.11 -22.71 -20.43
C LEU A 224 5.44 -21.35 -20.77
N ALA A 225 4.23 -21.11 -20.25
CA ALA A 225 3.49 -19.87 -20.49
C ALA A 225 3.72 -18.80 -19.40
N TYR A 226 4.29 -19.19 -18.25
CA TYR A 226 4.45 -18.32 -17.09
C TYR A 226 5.90 -18.21 -16.60
N VAL A 227 6.79 -19.11 -17.01
CA VAL A 227 8.21 -19.09 -16.64
C VAL A 227 9.05 -18.87 -17.89
N CYS A 228 10.06 -17.99 -17.80
CA CYS A 228 11.02 -17.79 -18.88
C CYS A 228 11.77 -19.09 -19.17
N ALA A 229 11.71 -19.55 -20.42
CA ALA A 229 12.34 -20.80 -20.84
C ALA A 229 13.88 -20.71 -20.98
N ALA A 230 14.48 -19.54 -20.80
CA ALA A 230 15.93 -19.41 -20.83
C ALA A 230 16.55 -19.99 -19.56
N LEU A 231 17.41 -21.00 -19.71
CA LEU A 231 18.11 -21.67 -18.60
C LEU A 231 18.79 -20.64 -17.69
N GLY A 232 18.57 -20.72 -16.39
CA GLY A 232 19.14 -19.80 -15.39
C GLY A 232 18.49 -18.41 -15.33
N CYS A 233 17.45 -18.11 -16.12
CA CYS A 233 16.74 -16.83 -16.03
C CYS A 233 15.78 -16.79 -14.84
N GLY A 234 14.90 -17.79 -14.71
CA GLY A 234 13.96 -17.90 -13.58
C GLY A 234 12.89 -16.80 -13.49
N ILE A 235 12.81 -15.87 -14.46
CA ILE A 235 11.79 -14.81 -14.45
C ILE A 235 10.40 -15.42 -14.70
N GLU A 236 9.45 -15.07 -13.83
CA GLU A 236 8.06 -15.48 -13.95
C GLU A 236 7.13 -14.32 -14.31
N GLY A 237 6.24 -14.55 -15.27
CA GLY A 237 5.17 -13.62 -15.63
C GLY A 237 3.95 -13.76 -14.71
N THR A 238 3.37 -12.63 -14.29
CA THR A 238 2.07 -12.61 -13.56
C THR A 238 0.89 -12.99 -14.47
N LYS A 239 1.03 -12.78 -15.78
CA LYS A 239 0.05 -13.10 -16.83
C LYS A 239 0.78 -13.78 -18.00
N LYS A 240 0.10 -14.64 -18.76
CA LYS A 240 0.68 -15.27 -19.97
C LYS A 240 1.24 -14.25 -20.97
N ALA A 241 0.59 -13.10 -21.08
CA ALA A 241 0.99 -12.02 -21.97
C ALA A 241 2.23 -11.23 -21.48
N ALA A 242 2.67 -11.43 -20.24
CA ALA A 242 3.85 -10.76 -19.71
C ALA A 242 5.16 -11.33 -20.29
N LEU A 243 5.11 -12.51 -20.93
CA LEU A 243 6.25 -13.13 -21.58
C LEU A 243 6.02 -13.18 -23.09
N SER A 244 7.08 -12.93 -23.85
CA SER A 244 7.07 -13.03 -25.31
C SER A 244 7.15 -14.49 -25.74
N ARG A 245 6.21 -14.93 -26.57
CA ARG A 245 6.18 -16.31 -27.08
C ARG A 245 7.18 -16.49 -28.22
N CYS A 246 7.70 -17.72 -28.36
CA CYS A 246 8.51 -18.07 -29.52
C CYS A 246 7.74 -17.88 -30.84
N GLY A 247 8.39 -17.23 -31.82
CA GLY A 247 7.86 -17.04 -33.17
C GLY A 247 7.90 -18.28 -34.08
N GLY A 248 8.37 -19.43 -33.57
CA GLY A 248 8.46 -20.68 -34.35
C GLY A 248 7.10 -21.27 -34.77
N LYS A 249 7.13 -22.28 -35.65
CA LYS A 249 5.91 -22.96 -36.18
C LYS A 249 5.31 -24.02 -35.23
N CYS A 250 5.92 -24.24 -34.06
CA CYS A 250 5.45 -25.25 -33.11
C CYS A 250 4.02 -24.97 -32.59
N PRO A 251 3.27 -26.02 -32.19
CA PRO A 251 1.95 -25.87 -31.57
C PRO A 251 1.94 -24.89 -30.40
N VAL A 252 0.84 -24.15 -30.25
CA VAL A 252 0.72 -23.02 -29.31
C VAL A 252 0.94 -23.43 -27.86
N ASP A 253 0.55 -24.65 -27.48
CA ASP A 253 0.72 -25.26 -26.16
C ASP A 253 2.18 -25.66 -25.85
N LYS A 254 2.99 -25.91 -26.88
CA LYS A 254 4.41 -26.28 -26.75
C LYS A 254 5.36 -25.11 -26.91
N LYS A 255 4.86 -23.92 -27.27
CA LYS A 255 5.69 -22.73 -27.48
C LYS A 255 6.25 -22.22 -26.15
N PRO A 256 7.60 -22.16 -25.99
CA PRO A 256 8.20 -21.52 -24.83
C PRO A 256 7.95 -20.02 -24.84
N SER A 257 7.98 -19.42 -23.64
CA SER A 257 7.86 -17.98 -23.44
C SER A 257 9.14 -17.42 -22.82
N TYR A 258 9.46 -16.16 -23.12
CA TYR A 258 10.70 -15.49 -22.71
C TYR A 258 10.38 -14.12 -22.14
N CYS A 259 11.12 -13.70 -21.11
CA CYS A 259 10.97 -12.36 -20.54
C CYS A 259 11.50 -11.25 -21.45
N SER A 260 12.40 -11.58 -22.38
CA SER A 260 13.05 -10.61 -23.28
C SER A 260 13.50 -11.26 -24.59
N LYS A 261 13.82 -10.44 -25.59
CA LYS A 261 14.36 -10.91 -26.88
C LYS A 261 15.75 -11.54 -26.69
N GLU A 262 16.55 -11.03 -25.77
CA GLU A 262 17.88 -11.55 -25.45
C GLU A 262 17.79 -12.97 -24.90
N CYS A 263 16.85 -13.24 -23.99
CA CYS A 263 16.58 -14.58 -23.48
C CYS A 263 16.12 -15.55 -24.58
N GLN A 264 15.29 -15.06 -25.51
CA GLN A 264 14.85 -15.85 -26.67
C GLN A 264 16.03 -16.20 -27.59
N ILE A 265 16.93 -15.25 -27.85
CA ILE A 265 18.12 -15.43 -28.68
C ILE A 265 19.10 -16.42 -28.04
N ARG A 266 19.35 -16.32 -26.73
CA ARG A 266 20.26 -17.22 -26.00
C ARG A 266 19.88 -18.69 -26.16
N VAL A 267 18.59 -18.99 -26.08
CA VAL A 267 18.08 -20.36 -26.27
C VAL A 267 18.21 -20.82 -27.73
N ARG A 268 18.04 -19.92 -28.71
CA ARG A 268 18.19 -20.24 -30.13
C ARG A 268 19.60 -20.74 -30.47
N TYR A 269 20.63 -20.17 -29.84
CA TYR A 269 22.03 -20.58 -30.05
C TYR A 269 22.41 -21.83 -29.25
N MET A 270 21.80 -22.06 -28.08
CA MET A 270 22.09 -23.25 -27.27
C MET A 270 21.36 -24.51 -27.76
N PHE A 271 20.18 -24.39 -28.36
CA PHE A 271 19.38 -25.55 -28.79
C PHE A 271 18.79 -25.37 -30.20
N PRO A 272 19.58 -25.57 -31.27
CA PRO A 272 19.04 -25.67 -32.63
C PRO A 272 18.03 -26.83 -32.77
N LEU A 273 18.19 -27.88 -31.96
CA LEU A 273 17.48 -29.15 -32.07
C LEU A 273 16.03 -29.15 -31.52
N LEU A 274 15.64 -28.17 -30.69
CA LEU A 274 14.29 -28.12 -30.10
C LEU A 274 13.22 -27.59 -31.06
N CYS A 275 13.61 -26.95 -32.17
CA CYS A 275 12.68 -26.39 -33.16
C CYS A 275 12.89 -26.93 -34.58
N SER A 276 13.78 -27.90 -34.79
CA SER A 276 14.14 -28.41 -36.12
C SER A 276 13.36 -29.67 -36.57
N VAL A 277 12.40 -30.17 -35.79
CA VAL A 277 11.58 -31.33 -36.18
C VAL A 277 10.29 -30.87 -36.86
N THR A 278 10.41 -30.42 -38.11
CA THR A 278 9.37 -30.37 -39.17
C THR A 278 9.91 -29.54 -40.33
N ARG A 279 10.79 -30.16 -41.12
CA ARG A 279 10.92 -29.82 -42.54
C ARG A 279 10.40 -31.02 -43.32
#